data_AF-A0A161LNX2-F1
#
_entry.id   AF-A0A161LNX2-F1
#
_cell.length_a   1.000
_cell.length_b   1.000
_cell.length_c   1.000
_cell.angle_alpha   90.00
_cell.angle_beta   90.00
_cell.angle_gamma   90.00
#
_symmetry.space_group_name_H-M   'P 1'
#
loop_
_entity.id
_entity.type
_entity.pdbx_description
1 polymer ?
#
loop_
_entity_poly.entity_id
_entity_poly.type
_entity_poly.pdbx_seq_one_letter_code
_entity_poly.pdbx_strand_id
1 'polypeptide(L)' 'MSNGEELRRLDEELARLRAEVAAMRDQVGGLGATDANERAQMINLADEQENLINELEARRESLLRSSGEG' A
#
# COMPACT_ATOMS: atom_id res chain seq x y z
N MET A 1 1.38 -23.39 2.04
CA MET A 1 2.27 -22.29 1.62
C MET A 1 3.40 -22.22 2.63
N SER A 2 4.65 -22.04 2.16
CA SER A 2 5.80 -21.81 3.04
C SER A 2 5.88 -20.31 3.37
N ASN A 3 6.46 -19.95 4.52
CA ASN A 3 6.66 -18.55 4.90
C ASN A 3 7.42 -17.75 3.81
N GLY A 4 8.35 -18.39 3.10
CA GLY A 4 9.06 -17.75 1.98
C GLY A 4 8.17 -17.44 0.77
N GLU A 5 7.16 -18.27 0.50
CA GLU A 5 6.19 -18.03 -0.58
C GLU A 5 5.22 -16.90 -0.18
N GLU A 6 4.81 -16.86 1.09
CA GLU A 6 3.95 -15.80 1.61
C GLU A 6 4.65 -14.44 1.64
N LEU A 7 5.92 -14.39 2.07
CA LEU A 7 6.74 -13.18 2.02
C LEU A 7 6.89 -12.63 0.60
N ARG A 8 7.10 -13.50 -0.39
CA ARG A 8 7.21 -13.08 -1.79
C ARG A 8 5.89 -12.48 -2.30
N ARG A 9 4.76 -13.09 -1.96
CA ARG A 9 3.44 -12.55 -2.34
C ARG A 9 3.19 -11.19 -1.68
N LEU A 10 3.52 -11.05 -0.39
CA LEU A 10 3.41 -9.78 0.31
C LEU A 10 4.31 -8.70 -0.31
N ASP A 11 5.54 -9.04 -0.69
CA ASP A 11 6.45 -8.10 -1.39
C ASP A 11 5.88 -7.65 -2.75
N GLU A 12 5.31 -8.58 -3.52
CA GLU A 12 4.68 -8.26 -4.81
C GLU A 12 3.42 -7.39 -4.63
N GLU A 13 2.61 -7.67 -3.61
CA GLU A 13 1.40 -6.90 -3.29
C GLU A 13 1.74 -5.49 -2.77
N LEU A 14 2.71 -5.37 -1.86
CA LEU A 14 3.22 -4.08 -1.38
C LEU A 14 3.78 -3.21 -2.51
N ALA A 15 4.52 -3.82 -3.45
CA ALA A 15 5.05 -3.10 -4.61
C ALA A 15 3.93 -2.54 -5.50
N ARG A 16 2.85 -3.30 -5.70
CA ARG A 16 1.67 -2.85 -6.48
C ARG A 16 0.93 -1.73 -5.77
N LEU A 17 0.60 -1.90 -4.49
CA LEU A 17 -0.14 -0.89 -3.72
C LEU A 17 0.63 0.43 -3.63
N ARG A 18 1.96 0.38 -3.43
CA ARG A 18 2.80 1.59 -3.44
C ARG A 18 2.78 2.31 -4.78
N ALA A 19 2.75 1.57 -5.89
CA ALA A 19 2.63 2.16 -7.23
C ALA A 19 1.26 2.78 -7.45
N GLU A 20 0.18 2.15 -6.98
CA GLU A 20 -1.19 2.69 -7.05
C GLU A 20 -1.34 3.97 -6.22
N VAL A 21 -0.82 4.00 -4.99
CA VAL A 21 -0.79 5.22 -4.16
C VAL A 21 -0.04 6.36 -4.85
N ALA A 22 1.12 6.08 -5.44
CA ALA A 22 1.90 7.08 -6.17
C ALA A 22 1.10 7.64 -7.38
N ALA A 23 0.43 6.77 -8.13
CA ALA A 23 -0.39 7.17 -9.27
C ALA A 23 -1.63 7.99 -8.86
N MET A 24 -2.26 7.67 -7.72
CA MET A 24 -3.37 8.47 -7.20
C MET A 24 -2.91 9.85 -6.73
N ARG A 25 -1.75 9.93 -6.07
CA ARG A 25 -1.18 11.22 -5.65
C ARG A 25 -0.82 12.12 -6.82
N ASP A 26 -0.31 11.54 -7.91
CA ASP A 26 -0.05 12.26 -9.16
C ASP A 26 -1.36 12.80 -9.77
N GLN A 27 -2.41 11.97 -9.85
CA GLN A 27 -3.74 12.38 -10.31
C GLN A 27 -4.34 13.50 -9.44
N VAL A 28 -4.22 13.41 -8.11
CA VAL A 28 -4.63 14.47 -7.16
C VAL A 28 -3.90 15.78 -7.41
N GLY A 29 -2.63 15.73 -7.80
CA GLY A 29 -1.83 16.90 -8.16
C GLY A 29 -2.24 17.54 -9.48
N GLY A 30 -2.80 16.75 -10.41
CA GLY A 30 -3.32 17.19 -11.69
C GLY A 30 -4.75 17.76 -11.66
N LEU A 31 -5.53 17.51 -10.61
CA LEU A 31 -6.89 18.03 -10.47
C LEU A 31 -6.92 19.55 -10.23
N GLY A 32 -7.85 20.22 -10.90
CA GLY A 32 -8.05 21.66 -10.80
C GLY A 32 -8.82 22.07 -9.54
N ALA A 33 -8.83 23.38 -9.26
CA ALA A 33 -9.53 23.94 -8.10
C ALA A 33 -11.06 23.71 -8.11
N THR A 34 -11.65 23.41 -9.28
CA THR A 34 -13.08 23.10 -9.44
C THR A 34 -13.45 21.70 -8.97
N ASP A 35 -12.46 20.82 -8.77
CA ASP A 35 -12.66 19.39 -8.53
C ASP A 35 -12.46 19.04 -7.05
N ALA A 36 -12.71 19.99 -6.14
CA ALA A 36 -12.38 19.88 -4.72
C ALA A 36 -12.95 18.62 -4.04
N ASN A 37 -14.16 18.18 -4.45
CA ASN A 37 -14.78 16.96 -3.91
C ASN A 37 -14.08 15.69 -4.43
N GLU A 38 -13.76 15.63 -5.73
CA GLU A 38 -13.05 14.51 -6.34
C GLU A 38 -11.62 14.40 -5.78
N ARG A 39 -10.97 15.55 -5.58
CA ARG A 39 -9.66 15.63 -4.93
C ARG A 39 -9.70 15.10 -3.50
N ALA A 40 -10.73 15.45 -2.72
CA ALA A 40 -10.88 14.95 -1.37
C ALA A 40 -11.13 13.42 -1.35
N GLN A 41 -11.93 12.91 -2.28
CA GLN A 41 -12.17 11.46 -2.40
C GLN A 41 -10.90 10.69 -2.74
N MET A 42 -10.10 11.17 -3.70
CA MET A 42 -8.83 10.51 -4.05
C MET A 42 -7.78 10.61 -2.94
N ILE A 43 -7.74 11.70 -2.18
CA ILE A 43 -6.87 11.79 -0.99
C ILE A 43 -7.28 10.74 0.04
N ASN A 44 -8.57 10.65 0.37
CA ASN A 44 -9.05 9.64 1.32
C ASN A 44 -8.71 8.22 0.85
N LEU A 45 -8.89 7.93 -0.44
CA LEU A 45 -8.56 6.62 -1.00
C LEU A 45 -7.04 6.34 -0.95
N ALA A 46 -6.21 7.35 -1.17
CA ALA A 46 -4.76 7.22 -1.02
C ALA A 46 -4.35 6.94 0.42
N ASP A 47 -4.98 7.62 1.39
CA ASP A 47 -4.73 7.41 2.81
C ASP A 47 -5.19 6.01 3.28
N GLU A 48 -6.33 5.51 2.78
CA GLU A 48 -6.80 4.14 3.02
C GLU A 48 -5.81 3.10 2.49
N GLN A 49 -5.27 3.30 1.29
CA GLN A 49 -4.27 2.41 0.71
C GLN A 49 -2.93 2.47 1.46
N GLU A 50 -2.52 3.63 1.99
CA GLU A 50 -1.34 3.73 2.86
C GLU A 50 -1.53 2.96 4.17
N ASN A 51 -2.73 2.98 4.76
CA ASN A 51 -3.02 2.18 5.95
C ASN A 51 -2.91 0.67 5.65
N LEU A 52 -3.44 0.22 4.52
CA LEU A 52 -3.31 -1.17 4.10
C LEU A 52 -1.84 -1.58 3.88
N ILE A 53 -1.03 -0.71 3.26
CA ILE A 53 0.41 -0.93 3.10
C ILE A 53 1.08 -1.13 4.46
N ASN A 54 0.79 -0.28 5.44
CA ASN A 54 1.36 -0.38 6.79
C ASN A 54 0.99 -1.71 7.47
N GLU A 55 -0.25 -2.17 7.33
CA GLU A 55 -0.69 -3.45 7.88
C GLU A 55 0.02 -4.64 7.23
N LEU A 56 0.17 -4.64 5.91
CA LEU A 56 0.88 -5.68 5.17
C LEU A 56 2.38 -5.70 5.50
N GLU A 57 3.00 -4.55 5.72
CA GLU A 57 4.39 -4.44 6.19
C GLU A 57 4.57 -5.02 7.59
N ALA A 58 3.67 -4.70 8.51
CA ALA A 58 3.69 -5.28 9.86
C ALA A 58 3.54 -6.81 9.83
N ARG A 59 2.67 -7.34 8.96
CA ARG A 59 2.51 -8.77 8.74
C ARG A 59 3.78 -9.39 8.15
N ARG A 60 4.38 -8.77 7.15
CA ARG A 60 5.65 -9.20 6.54
C ARG A 60 6.77 -9.25 7.58
N GLU A 61 6.88 -8.24 8.42
CA GLU A 61 7.88 -8.19 9.50
C GLU A 61 7.66 -9.30 10.53
N SER A 62 6.40 -9.57 10.90
CA SER A 62 6.05 -10.68 11.79
C SER A 62 6.44 -12.05 11.20
N LEU A 63 6.18 -12.26 9.91
CA LEU A 63 6.57 -13.48 9.19
C LEU A 63 8.08 -13.64 9.07
N LEU A 64 8.82 -12.54 8.87
CA LEU A 64 10.29 -12.58 8.88
C LEU A 64 10.84 -12.99 10.24
N ARG A 65 10.30 -12.44 11.33
CA ARG A 65 10.69 -12.82 12.69
C ARG A 65 10.43 -14.30 12.96
N SER A 66 9.24 -14.79 12.65
CA SER A 66 8.88 -16.20 12.87
C SER A 66 9.65 -17.18 11.97
N SER A 67 10.17 -16.72 10.83
CA SER A 67 11.00 -17.52 9.92
C SER A 67 12.49 -17.50 10.28
N GLY A 68 12.95 -16.50 11.05
CA GLY A 68 14.32 -16.40 11.55
C GLY A 68 14.55 -17.09 12.90
N GLU A 69 13.49 -17.41 13.63
CA GLU A 69 13.52 -18.14 14.91
C GLU A 69 13.32 -19.67 14.76
N GLY A 70 13.54 -20.24 13.57
CA GLY A 70 13.39 -21.68 13.27
C GLY A 70 14.71 -22.40 13.02
#